data_AF-A0A964A7U6-F1
#
_entry.id   AF-A0A964A7U6-F1
#
_cell.length_a   1.000
_cell.length_b   1.000
_cell.length_c   1.000
_cell.angle_alpha   90.00
_cell.angle_beta   90.00
_cell.angle_gamma   90.00
#
_symmetry.space_group_name_H-M   'P 1'
#
loop_
_entity.id
_entity.type
_entity.pdbx_description
1 polymer ?
#
loop_
_entity_poly.entity_id
_entity_poly.type
_entity_poly.pdbx_seq_one_letter_code
_entity_poly.pdbx_strand_id
1 'polypeptide(L)'
;MSVETSDQPSDEHRRETSRRVVFALLAPAVRLAFTFGIPLRELCDWLRLAYFQETRRRGQRMREAARTLDVSMRTVAMLSSELKQNFLDAQQQVGLPRRVEFMLWAAPLSAARLRQVLRGIEPGAVDRALETLLEQGRIREVPGRTTRYEVVRSEFRLVDEKGWLARIDGLENFMGTVANAVYGRFFRNEPRAFARTLSFHVRADSAERMRELYENTIWEALRAMDAEAKGKPDSTMLDLSILWAPYDYLEHEEET
;
A
#
# COMPACT_ATOMS: atom_id res chain seq x y z
N MET A 1 -7.46 -44.26 -17.80
CA MET A 1 -7.40 -43.00 -18.58
C MET A 1 -7.82 -41.88 -17.66
N SER A 2 -6.85 -41.22 -17.02
CA SER A 2 -7.12 -40.06 -16.17
C SER A 2 -7.18 -38.83 -17.07
N VAL A 3 -8.34 -38.17 -17.11
CA VAL A 3 -8.52 -36.90 -17.79
C VAL A 3 -7.94 -35.82 -16.89
N GLU A 4 -6.67 -35.48 -17.09
CA GLU A 4 -6.11 -34.22 -16.62
C GLU A 4 -6.76 -33.10 -17.45
N THR A 5 -7.87 -32.58 -16.94
CA THR A 5 -8.42 -31.33 -17.46
C THR A 5 -7.53 -30.23 -16.88
N SER A 6 -6.57 -29.76 -17.68
CA SER A 6 -5.83 -28.53 -17.42
C SER A 6 -6.83 -27.37 -17.39
N ASP A 7 -7.35 -27.07 -16.20
CA ASP A 7 -8.26 -25.96 -15.91
C ASP A 7 -7.50 -24.62 -15.89
N GLN A 8 -6.78 -24.34 -16.98
CA GLN A 8 -6.19 -23.02 -17.18
C GLN A 8 -7.24 -22.13 -17.84
N PRO A 9 -7.66 -21.02 -17.19
CA PRO A 9 -8.66 -20.14 -17.76
C PRO A 9 -8.16 -19.58 -19.09
N SER A 10 -9.03 -19.64 -20.11
CA SER A 10 -8.68 -19.14 -21.44
C SER A 10 -8.25 -17.67 -21.39
N ASP A 11 -7.45 -17.23 -22.36
CA ASP A 11 -6.99 -15.83 -22.44
C ASP A 11 -8.14 -14.82 -22.43
N GLU A 12 -9.30 -15.21 -22.95
CA GLU A 12 -10.54 -14.42 -22.92
C GLU A 12 -11.09 -14.29 -21.49
N HIS A 13 -11.18 -15.40 -20.74
CA HIS A 13 -11.58 -15.38 -19.33
C HIS A 13 -10.63 -14.53 -18.48
N ARG A 14 -9.32 -14.59 -18.75
CA ARG A 14 -8.33 -13.77 -18.05
C ARG A 14 -8.50 -12.28 -18.34
N ARG A 15 -8.76 -11.89 -19.60
CA ARG A 15 -9.02 -10.50 -19.98
C ARG A 15 -10.30 -9.97 -19.33
N GLU A 16 -11.37 -10.75 -19.37
CA GLU A 16 -12.65 -10.36 -18.77
C GLU A 16 -12.53 -10.22 -17.25
N THR A 17 -11.87 -11.18 -16.58
CA THR A 17 -11.57 -11.10 -15.15
C THR A 17 -10.77 -9.83 -14.82
N SER A 18 -9.75 -9.51 -15.62
CA SER A 18 -8.94 -8.29 -15.44
C SER A 18 -9.80 -7.02 -15.51
N ARG A 19 -10.71 -6.93 -16.49
CA ARG A 19 -11.60 -5.77 -16.64
C ARG A 19 -12.54 -5.62 -15.44
N ARG A 20 -13.21 -6.71 -15.03
CA ARG A 20 -14.14 -6.69 -13.90
C ARG A 20 -13.45 -6.34 -12.58
N VAL A 21 -12.27 -6.89 -12.34
CA VAL A 21 -11.49 -6.60 -11.14
C VAL A 21 -11.07 -5.13 -11.10
N VAL A 22 -10.54 -4.59 -12.18
CA VAL A 22 -10.15 -3.16 -12.24
C VAL A 22 -11.38 -2.26 -12.03
N PHE A 23 -12.49 -2.57 -12.70
CA PHE A 23 -13.73 -1.81 -12.53
C PHE A 23 -14.23 -1.84 -11.07
N ALA A 24 -14.23 -3.00 -10.42
CA ALA A 24 -14.63 -3.14 -9.02
C ALA A 24 -13.72 -2.34 -8.07
N LEU A 25 -12.41 -2.30 -8.33
CA LEU A 25 -11.45 -1.52 -7.54
C LEU A 25 -11.58 -0.01 -7.74
N LEU A 26 -12.11 0.45 -8.87
CA LEU A 26 -12.38 1.87 -9.10
C LEU A 26 -13.63 2.35 -8.36
N ALA A 27 -14.59 1.47 -8.08
CA ALA A 27 -15.87 1.85 -7.49
C ALA A 27 -15.75 2.61 -6.14
N PRO A 28 -14.92 2.19 -5.16
CA PRO A 28 -14.72 2.95 -3.92
C PRO A 28 -14.18 4.37 -4.16
N ALA A 29 -13.24 4.53 -5.09
CA ALA A 29 -12.67 5.83 -5.43
C ALA A 29 -13.71 6.75 -6.10
N VAL A 30 -14.53 6.19 -7.01
CA VAL A 30 -15.63 6.93 -7.66
C VAL A 30 -16.70 7.33 -6.65
N ARG A 31 -17.05 6.47 -5.68
CA ARG A 31 -18.02 6.81 -4.62
C ARG A 31 -17.53 8.01 -3.80
N LEU A 32 -16.28 7.98 -3.32
CA LEU A 32 -15.71 9.11 -2.59
C LEU A 32 -15.61 10.38 -3.43
N ALA A 33 -15.19 10.25 -4.70
CA ALA A 33 -15.14 11.39 -5.61
C ALA A 33 -16.52 12.03 -5.80
N PHE A 34 -17.56 11.22 -5.91
CA PHE A 34 -18.94 11.69 -6.00
C PHE A 34 -19.40 12.39 -4.71
N THR A 35 -19.14 11.79 -3.53
CA THR A 35 -19.44 12.39 -2.22
C THR A 35 -18.78 13.76 -2.05
N PHE A 36 -17.54 13.92 -2.51
CA PHE A 36 -16.81 15.20 -2.43
C PHE A 36 -17.15 16.17 -3.57
N GLY A 37 -18.09 15.84 -4.45
CA GLY A 37 -18.48 16.69 -5.58
C GLY A 37 -17.39 16.86 -6.65
N ILE A 38 -16.43 15.94 -6.72
CA ILE A 38 -15.33 15.99 -7.69
C ILE A 38 -15.88 15.68 -9.09
N PRO A 39 -15.70 16.59 -10.07
CA PRO A 39 -16.15 16.36 -11.43
C PRO A 39 -15.44 15.16 -12.09
N LEU A 40 -16.16 14.41 -12.93
CA LEU A 40 -15.59 13.27 -13.67
C LEU A 40 -14.31 13.64 -14.44
N ARG A 41 -14.24 14.85 -14.98
CA ARG A 41 -13.06 15.35 -15.70
C ARG A 41 -11.83 15.37 -14.79
N GLU A 42 -11.97 15.90 -13.58
CA GLU A 42 -10.88 15.99 -12.61
C GLU A 42 -10.46 14.59 -12.13
N LEU A 43 -11.42 13.71 -11.86
CA LEU A 43 -11.14 12.31 -11.55
C LEU A 43 -10.38 11.59 -12.67
N CYS A 44 -10.73 11.84 -13.93
CA CYS A 44 -10.00 11.31 -15.10
C CYS A 44 -8.56 11.85 -15.17
N ASP A 45 -8.33 13.11 -14.82
CA ASP A 45 -7.00 13.70 -14.78
C ASP A 45 -6.14 13.09 -13.67
N TRP A 46 -6.71 12.87 -12.48
CA TRP A 46 -6.04 12.13 -11.40
C TRP A 46 -5.77 10.67 -11.75
N LEU A 47 -6.69 10.00 -12.44
CA LEU A 47 -6.47 8.63 -12.93
C LEU A 47 -5.29 8.58 -13.90
N ARG A 48 -5.19 9.54 -14.82
CA ARG A 48 -4.04 9.66 -15.75
C ARG A 48 -2.74 9.88 -14.99
N LEU A 49 -2.76 10.74 -13.97
CA LEU A 49 -1.61 11.03 -13.13
C LEU A 49 -1.16 9.80 -12.32
N ALA A 50 -2.09 9.09 -11.69
CA ALA A 50 -1.83 7.86 -10.95
C ALA A 50 -1.29 6.74 -11.88
N TYR A 51 -1.87 6.59 -13.08
CA TYR A 51 -1.38 5.63 -14.07
C TYR A 51 0.04 6.00 -14.53
N PHE A 52 0.32 7.28 -14.76
CA PHE A 52 1.66 7.76 -15.07
C PHE A 52 2.65 7.47 -13.93
N GLN A 53 2.27 7.73 -12.67
CA GLN A 53 3.10 7.40 -11.51
C GLN A 53 3.45 5.91 -11.47
N GLU A 54 2.51 5.02 -11.78
CA GLU A 54 2.77 3.57 -11.86
C GLU A 54 3.77 3.23 -12.97
N THR A 55 3.70 3.87 -14.15
CA THR A 55 4.74 3.68 -15.20
C THR A 55 6.12 4.06 -14.70
N ARG A 56 6.22 5.13 -13.89
CA ARG A 56 7.48 5.60 -13.30
C ARG A 56 8.00 4.64 -12.23
N ARG A 57 7.13 4.12 -11.36
CA ARG A 57 7.47 3.07 -10.38
C ARG A 57 8.03 1.82 -11.05
N ARG A 58 7.53 1.46 -12.23
CA ARG A 58 8.04 0.36 -13.06
C ARG A 58 9.31 0.70 -13.85
N GLY A 59 9.86 1.91 -13.69
CA GLY A 59 11.09 2.34 -14.35
C GLY A 59 10.94 2.70 -15.84
N GLN A 60 9.72 2.83 -16.35
CA GLN A 60 9.50 3.15 -17.77
C GLN A 60 10.02 4.55 -18.11
N ARG A 61 10.66 4.69 -19.27
CA ARG A 61 11.09 6.00 -19.81
C ARG A 61 9.89 6.78 -20.33
N MET A 62 10.02 8.10 -20.48
CA MET A 62 8.89 8.95 -20.91
C MET A 62 8.23 8.51 -22.23
N ARG A 63 9.02 8.02 -23.21
CA ARG A 63 8.46 7.48 -24.46
C ARG A 63 7.69 6.18 -24.28
N GLU A 64 8.07 5.34 -23.32
CA GLU A 64 7.36 4.10 -22.99
C GLU A 64 6.07 4.41 -22.25
N ALA A 65 6.12 5.37 -21.32
CA ALA A 65 4.93 5.88 -20.66
C ALA A 65 3.93 6.46 -21.67
N ALA A 66 4.38 7.28 -22.62
CA ALA A 66 3.52 7.84 -23.68
C ALA A 66 2.80 6.74 -24.48
N ARG A 67 3.52 5.69 -24.88
CA ARG A 67 2.92 4.53 -25.58
C ARG A 67 1.96 3.74 -24.70
N THR A 68 2.28 3.58 -23.41
CA THR A 68 1.44 2.80 -22.48
C THR A 68 0.14 3.53 -22.13
N LEU A 69 0.22 4.86 -21.95
CA LEU A 69 -0.95 5.70 -21.69
C LEU A 69 -1.73 6.06 -22.96
N ASP A 70 -1.18 5.76 -24.14
CA ASP A 70 -1.71 6.18 -25.44
C ASP A 70 -1.93 7.71 -25.53
N VAL A 71 -0.91 8.48 -25.14
CA VAL A 71 -0.95 9.94 -25.13
C VAL A 71 0.31 10.56 -25.76
N SER A 72 0.23 11.84 -26.08
CA SER A 72 1.36 12.59 -26.63
C SER A 72 2.51 12.76 -25.62
N MET A 73 3.73 12.96 -26.13
CA MET A 73 4.88 13.33 -25.29
C MET A 73 4.66 14.64 -24.53
N ARG A 74 3.88 15.57 -25.09
CA ARG A 74 3.49 16.82 -24.40
C ARG A 74 2.66 16.52 -23.16
N THR A 75 1.70 15.60 -23.26
CA THR A 75 0.87 15.15 -22.14
C THR A 75 1.73 14.49 -21.06
N VAL A 76 2.68 13.63 -21.44
CA VAL A 76 3.62 13.01 -20.47
C VAL A 76 4.49 14.05 -19.76
N ALA A 77 4.96 15.08 -20.47
CA ALA A 77 5.73 16.16 -19.85
C ALA A 77 4.88 16.95 -18.83
N MET A 78 3.63 17.23 -19.16
CA MET A 78 2.66 17.87 -18.26
C MET A 78 2.42 17.02 -17.01
N LEU A 79 2.08 15.73 -17.17
CA LEU A 79 1.88 14.80 -16.05
C LEU A 79 3.15 14.69 -15.17
N SER A 80 4.33 14.72 -15.77
CA SER A 80 5.59 14.71 -15.02
C SER A 80 5.83 16.00 -14.22
N SER A 81 5.36 17.15 -14.70
CA SER A 81 5.44 18.40 -13.95
C SER A 81 4.43 18.39 -12.80
N GLU A 82 3.20 17.98 -13.08
CA GLU A 82 2.10 17.92 -12.13
C GLU A 82 2.39 16.96 -10.97
N LEU A 83 2.96 15.78 -11.26
CA LEU A 83 3.36 14.82 -10.24
C LEU A 83 4.40 15.40 -9.26
N LYS A 84 5.34 16.21 -9.77
CA LYS A 84 6.37 16.87 -8.96
C LYS A 84 5.80 17.98 -8.09
N GLN A 85 4.80 18.71 -8.58
CA GLN A 85 4.23 19.86 -7.88
C GLN A 85 3.20 19.46 -6.81
N ASN A 86 2.38 18.44 -7.08
CA ASN A 86 1.17 18.21 -6.28
C ASN A 86 1.26 17.02 -5.30
N PHE A 87 2.10 16.02 -5.56
CA PHE A 87 2.03 14.74 -4.83
C PHE A 87 3.37 14.20 -4.32
N LEU A 88 4.50 14.55 -4.95
CA LEU A 88 5.80 14.01 -4.56
C LEU A 88 6.31 14.55 -3.21
N ASP A 89 6.08 15.82 -2.89
CA ASP A 89 6.59 16.39 -1.63
C ASP A 89 5.88 15.82 -0.40
N ALA A 90 4.56 15.62 -0.46
CA ALA A 90 3.78 15.04 0.64
C ALA A 90 3.99 13.52 0.81
N GLN A 91 4.05 12.77 -0.30
CA GLN A 91 4.28 11.31 -0.27
C GLN A 91 5.72 10.95 0.10
N GLN A 92 6.73 11.70 -0.35
CA GLN A 92 8.12 11.41 -0.01
C GLN A 92 8.45 11.70 1.46
N GLN A 93 7.83 12.74 2.04
CA GLN A 93 8.08 13.10 3.43
C GLN A 93 7.53 12.08 4.44
N VAL A 94 6.51 11.28 4.07
CA VAL A 94 5.86 10.36 5.02
C VAL A 94 5.94 8.88 4.61
N GLY A 95 5.70 8.55 3.33
CA GLY A 95 5.64 7.16 2.88
C GLY A 95 7.00 6.49 2.69
N LEU A 96 8.05 7.26 2.36
CA LEU A 96 9.39 6.71 2.22
C LEU A 96 10.00 6.30 3.57
N PRO A 97 9.98 7.14 4.64
CA PRO A 97 10.36 6.71 5.99
C PRO A 97 9.66 5.42 6.42
N ARG A 98 8.34 5.32 6.24
CA ARG A 98 7.59 4.10 6.61
C ARG A 98 8.03 2.86 5.85
N ARG A 99 8.22 2.96 4.53
CA ARG A 99 8.72 1.84 3.71
C ARG A 99 10.15 1.42 4.10
N VAL A 100 11.01 2.39 4.40
CA VAL A 100 12.37 2.12 4.89
C VAL A 100 12.31 1.39 6.23
N GLU A 101 11.52 1.89 7.18
CA GLU A 101 11.33 1.26 8.49
C GLU A 101 10.75 -0.15 8.38
N PHE A 102 9.76 -0.38 7.51
CA PHE A 102 9.20 -1.70 7.22
C PHE A 102 10.27 -2.68 6.73
N MET A 103 11.15 -2.23 5.83
CA MET A 103 12.26 -3.06 5.36
C MET A 103 13.30 -3.34 6.45
N LEU A 104 13.59 -2.35 7.30
CA LEU A 104 14.53 -2.46 8.42
C LEU A 104 13.99 -3.33 9.56
N TRP A 105 12.67 -3.48 9.64
CA TRP A 105 12.02 -4.40 10.56
C TRP A 105 12.28 -5.86 10.18
N ALA A 106 12.24 -6.20 8.88
CA ALA A 106 12.50 -7.56 8.39
C ALA A 106 13.96 -7.98 8.63
N ALA A 107 14.91 -7.09 8.38
CA ALA A 107 16.32 -7.32 8.66
C ALA A 107 17.09 -6.00 8.77
N PRO A 108 18.20 -5.94 9.54
CA PRO A 108 19.07 -4.79 9.52
C PRO A 108 19.71 -4.57 8.14
N LEU A 109 19.49 -3.40 7.51
CA LEU A 109 20.00 -3.07 6.17
C LEU A 109 20.90 -1.83 6.20
N SER A 110 21.81 -1.74 5.24
CA SER A 110 22.59 -0.51 4.98
C SER A 110 21.85 0.43 4.03
N ALA A 111 22.17 1.73 4.07
CA ALA A 111 21.62 2.73 3.14
C ALA A 111 21.86 2.36 1.66
N ALA A 112 23.00 1.73 1.36
CA ALA A 112 23.29 1.24 0.01
C ALA A 112 22.33 0.12 -0.43
N ARG A 113 21.99 -0.80 0.48
CA ARG A 113 21.05 -1.90 0.19
C ARG A 113 19.62 -1.38 0.05
N LEU A 114 19.21 -0.43 0.88
CA LEU A 114 17.90 0.24 0.77
C LEU A 114 17.74 0.91 -0.59
N ARG A 115 18.73 1.68 -1.06
CA ARG A 115 18.74 2.30 -2.40
C ARG A 115 18.66 1.28 -3.55
N GLN A 116 19.27 0.12 -3.39
CA GLN A 116 19.24 -0.94 -4.41
C GLN A 116 17.86 -1.58 -4.58
N VAL A 117 17.13 -1.73 -3.48
CA VAL A 117 15.79 -2.33 -3.45
C VAL A 117 14.71 -1.30 -3.80
N LEU A 118 14.82 -0.09 -3.24
CA LEU A 118 13.93 1.03 -3.48
C LEU A 118 14.30 1.77 -4.78
N ARG A 119 14.11 1.09 -5.92
CA ARG A 119 14.41 1.65 -7.25
C ARG A 119 13.42 2.76 -7.63
N GLY A 120 13.91 3.75 -8.39
CA GLY A 120 13.07 4.81 -8.95
C GLY A 120 12.78 5.98 -8.00
N ILE A 121 13.47 6.05 -6.86
CA ILE A 121 13.40 7.15 -5.90
C ILE A 121 14.48 8.20 -6.23
N GLU A 122 14.21 9.47 -5.91
CA GLU A 122 15.17 10.58 -6.03
C GLU A 122 16.50 10.26 -5.29
N PRO A 123 17.66 10.62 -5.89
CA PRO A 123 18.94 10.62 -5.19
C PRO A 123 18.87 11.35 -3.84
N GLY A 124 19.30 10.70 -2.76
CA GLY A 124 19.33 11.30 -1.40
C GLY A 124 18.03 11.16 -0.60
N ALA A 125 16.90 10.77 -1.20
CA ALA A 125 15.65 10.62 -0.45
C ALA A 125 15.70 9.49 0.59
N VAL A 126 16.45 8.41 0.33
CA VAL A 126 16.67 7.33 1.31
C VAL A 126 17.44 7.85 2.51
N ASP A 127 18.42 8.73 2.30
CA ASP A 127 19.24 9.28 3.37
C ASP A 127 18.40 10.22 4.25
N ARG A 128 17.60 11.11 3.64
CA ARG A 128 16.62 11.96 4.35
C ARG A 128 15.61 11.14 5.16
N ALA A 129 15.13 10.03 4.61
CA ALA A 129 14.20 9.14 5.29
C ALA A 129 14.85 8.44 6.50
N LEU A 130 16.11 8.03 6.39
CA LEU A 130 16.88 7.47 7.50
C LEU A 130 17.11 8.51 8.60
N GLU A 131 17.48 9.74 8.23
CA GLU A 131 17.62 10.87 9.16
C GLU A 131 16.32 11.11 9.93
N THR A 132 15.18 11.21 9.24
CA THR A 132 13.87 11.38 9.87
C THR A 132 13.55 10.25 10.86
N LEU A 133 13.83 9.00 10.50
CA LEU A 133 13.56 7.85 11.39
C LEU A 133 14.51 7.79 12.60
N LEU A 134 15.76 8.22 12.43
CA LEU A 134 16.74 8.34 13.53
C LEU A 134 16.33 9.45 14.49
N GLU A 135 15.96 10.63 13.97
CA GLU A 135 15.46 11.76 14.75
C GLU A 135 14.21 11.40 15.56
N GLN A 136 13.31 10.62 14.95
CA GLN A 136 12.11 10.10 15.61
C GLN A 136 12.40 8.95 16.60
N GLY A 137 13.65 8.49 16.71
CA GLY A 137 14.05 7.38 17.59
C GLY A 137 13.46 6.02 17.19
N ARG A 138 12.96 5.88 15.96
CA ARG A 138 12.28 4.68 15.46
C ARG A 138 13.26 3.62 14.99
N ILE A 139 14.40 4.06 14.46
CA ILE A 139 15.53 3.22 14.08
C ILE A 139 16.78 3.65 14.83
N ARG A 140 17.76 2.74 14.90
CA ARG A 140 19.10 3.01 15.41
C ARG A 140 20.16 2.53 14.46
N GLU A 141 21.33 3.16 14.57
CA GLU A 141 22.53 2.67 13.90
C GLU A 141 23.11 1.46 14.64
N VAL A 142 23.45 0.44 13.87
CA VAL A 142 24.18 -0.73 14.29
C VAL A 142 25.59 -0.63 13.70
N PRO A 143 26.59 -0.28 14.52
CA PRO A 143 27.96 -0.17 14.04
C PRO A 143 28.52 -1.53 13.60
N GLY A 144 29.30 -1.51 12.52
CA GLY A 144 29.94 -2.68 11.91
C GLY A 144 30.85 -2.26 10.75
N ARG A 145 31.31 -3.21 9.92
CA ARG A 145 32.13 -2.90 8.72
C ARG A 145 31.44 -1.92 7.76
N THR A 146 30.11 -1.90 7.79
CA THR A 146 29.27 -0.91 7.12
C THR A 146 28.12 -0.61 8.07
N THR A 147 27.84 0.67 8.33
CA THR A 147 26.71 1.08 9.18
C THR A 147 25.42 0.46 8.64
N ARG A 148 24.75 -0.30 9.51
CA ARG A 148 23.41 -0.83 9.25
C ARG A 148 22.44 -0.10 10.15
N TYR A 149 21.19 -0.09 9.75
CA TYR A 149 20.10 0.46 10.53
C TYR A 149 19.19 -0.69 10.96
N GLU A 150 18.60 -0.58 12.15
CA GLU A 150 17.56 -1.51 12.61
C GLU A 150 16.52 -0.79 13.46
N VAL A 151 15.33 -1.36 13.58
CA VAL A 151 14.24 -0.79 14.40
C VAL A 151 14.54 -0.97 15.90
N VAL A 152 14.33 0.08 16.71
CA VAL A 152 14.79 0.16 18.11
C VAL A 152 14.11 -0.85 19.05
N ARG A 153 12.82 -1.14 18.89
CA ARG A 153 12.12 -2.32 19.47
C ARG A 153 10.67 -2.42 19.02
N SER A 154 10.13 -3.63 19.21
CA SER A 154 8.92 -4.24 18.67
C SER A 154 7.65 -3.45 18.89
N GLU A 155 6.92 -3.23 17.79
CA GLU A 155 5.45 -3.14 17.64
C GLU A 155 5.20 -2.22 16.43
N PHE A 156 5.01 -2.81 15.26
CA PHE A 156 4.78 -2.06 14.02
C PHE A 156 3.35 -1.52 13.98
N ARG A 157 3.05 -0.52 14.82
CA ARG A 157 1.78 0.20 14.81
C ARG A 157 1.90 1.33 13.80
N LEU A 158 1.41 1.08 12.59
CA LEU A 158 1.52 1.97 11.42
C LEU A 158 0.75 3.30 11.52
N VAL A 159 0.08 3.58 12.63
CA VAL A 159 -0.82 4.72 12.75
C VAL A 159 -0.23 5.71 13.76
N ASP A 160 0.46 6.73 13.25
CA ASP A 160 0.56 8.00 13.96
C ASP A 160 -0.79 8.71 13.76
N GLU A 161 -1.64 8.66 14.78
CA GLU A 161 -3.01 9.19 14.76
C GLU A 161 -3.05 10.73 14.60
N LYS A 162 -1.91 11.43 14.73
CA LYS A 162 -1.89 12.90 14.85
C LYS A 162 -1.62 13.67 13.55
N GLY A 163 -1.22 13.01 12.46
CA GLY A 163 -0.89 13.66 11.19
C GLY A 163 -1.82 13.32 10.04
N TRP A 164 -2.40 14.31 9.36
CA TRP A 164 -3.24 14.08 8.16
C TRP A 164 -2.48 13.34 7.05
N LEU A 165 -1.18 13.63 6.88
CA LEU A 165 -0.30 12.94 5.94
C LEU A 165 -0.06 11.47 6.33
N ALA A 166 0.02 11.16 7.63
CA ALA A 166 0.17 9.80 8.11
C ALA A 166 -1.07 8.94 7.80
N ARG A 167 -2.26 9.57 7.80
CA ARG A 167 -3.54 8.94 7.41
C ARG A 167 -3.59 8.66 5.91
N ILE A 168 -3.13 9.58 5.06
CA ILE A 168 -3.02 9.34 3.61
C ILE A 168 -2.06 8.20 3.32
N ASP A 169 -0.88 8.22 3.92
CA ASP A 169 0.09 7.15 3.71
C ASP A 169 -0.44 5.80 4.25
N GLY A 170 -1.23 5.83 5.33
CA GLY A 170 -1.94 4.63 5.82
C GLY A 170 -2.92 4.09 4.79
N LEU A 171 -3.69 4.98 4.16
CA LEU A 171 -4.61 4.64 3.07
C LEU A 171 -3.86 4.07 1.84
N GLU A 172 -2.72 4.63 1.46
CA GLU A 172 -1.92 4.12 0.34
C GLU A 172 -1.42 2.70 0.58
N ASN A 173 -0.90 2.42 1.79
CA ASN A 173 -0.48 1.07 2.16
C ASN A 173 -1.66 0.10 2.16
N PHE A 174 -2.79 0.52 2.74
CA PHE A 174 -4.02 -0.26 2.71
C PHE A 174 -4.44 -0.63 1.28
N MET A 175 -4.52 0.35 0.38
CA MET A 175 -4.88 0.12 -1.02
C MET A 175 -3.85 -0.76 -1.74
N GLY A 176 -2.57 -0.67 -1.37
CA GLY A 176 -1.52 -1.59 -1.80
C GLY A 176 -1.77 -3.04 -1.35
N THR A 177 -2.12 -3.26 -0.08
CA THR A 177 -2.49 -4.59 0.44
C THR A 177 -3.72 -5.15 -0.27
N VAL A 178 -4.75 -4.31 -0.51
CA VAL A 178 -5.94 -4.71 -1.29
C VAL A 178 -5.54 -5.15 -2.70
N ALA A 179 -4.70 -4.37 -3.39
CA ALA A 179 -4.22 -4.72 -4.73
C ALA A 179 -3.44 -6.05 -4.73
N ASN A 180 -2.57 -6.28 -3.74
CA ASN A 180 -1.81 -7.53 -3.59
C ASN A 180 -2.74 -8.74 -3.34
N ALA A 181 -3.69 -8.60 -2.41
CA ALA A 181 -4.64 -9.66 -2.08
C ALA A 181 -5.55 -10.00 -3.27
N VAL A 182 -6.06 -8.98 -3.97
CA VAL A 182 -6.88 -9.16 -5.17
C VAL A 182 -6.05 -9.83 -6.27
N TYR A 183 -4.83 -9.36 -6.52
CA TYR A 183 -3.97 -9.96 -7.56
C TYR A 183 -3.64 -11.43 -7.25
N GLY A 184 -3.25 -11.70 -6.00
CA GLY A 184 -2.95 -13.04 -5.50
C GLY A 184 -4.11 -14.01 -5.68
N ARG A 185 -5.33 -13.57 -5.33
CA ARG A 185 -6.53 -14.40 -5.42
C ARG A 185 -7.02 -14.64 -6.84
N PHE A 186 -7.13 -13.59 -7.65
CA PHE A 186 -7.79 -13.69 -8.95
C PHE A 186 -6.85 -14.11 -10.10
N PHE A 187 -5.54 -13.91 -9.96
CA PHE A 187 -4.60 -14.16 -11.07
C PHE A 187 -3.43 -15.09 -10.73
N ARG A 188 -3.21 -15.40 -9.45
CA ARG A 188 -2.09 -16.27 -9.02
C ARG A 188 -2.50 -17.49 -8.21
N ASN A 189 -3.76 -17.61 -7.80
CA ASN A 189 -4.23 -18.64 -6.88
C ASN A 189 -3.31 -18.75 -5.64
N GLU A 190 -2.79 -17.62 -5.15
CA GLU A 190 -1.84 -17.57 -4.03
C GLU A 190 -2.56 -17.96 -2.73
N PRO A 191 -2.26 -19.11 -2.10
CA PRO A 191 -2.99 -19.58 -0.92
C PRO A 191 -2.89 -18.63 0.28
N ARG A 192 -1.84 -17.79 0.33
CA ARG A 192 -1.64 -16.78 1.37
C ARG A 192 -2.42 -15.49 1.14
N ALA A 193 -3.00 -15.29 -0.06
CA ALA A 193 -3.79 -14.11 -0.36
C ALA A 193 -5.16 -14.20 0.32
N PHE A 194 -5.22 -13.74 1.57
CA PHE A 194 -6.37 -13.85 2.44
C PHE A 194 -7.21 -12.58 2.42
N ALA A 195 -8.50 -12.69 2.08
CA ALA A 195 -9.48 -11.66 2.40
C ALA A 195 -10.81 -12.33 2.78
N ARG A 196 -11.44 -11.84 3.84
CA ARG A 196 -12.74 -12.27 4.33
C ARG A 196 -13.58 -11.05 4.61
N THR A 197 -14.81 -11.05 4.11
CA THR A 197 -15.82 -10.06 4.47
C THR A 197 -16.68 -10.70 5.55
N LEU A 198 -16.71 -10.06 6.72
CA LEU A 198 -17.59 -10.44 7.82
C LEU A 198 -18.63 -9.34 7.97
N SER A 199 -19.90 -9.71 7.99
CA SER A 199 -21.02 -8.80 8.23
C SER A 199 -21.84 -9.35 9.40
N PHE A 200 -21.97 -8.57 10.47
CA PHE A 200 -22.66 -8.98 11.68
C PHE A 200 -23.14 -7.75 12.45
N HIS A 201 -24.19 -7.92 13.25
CA HIS A 201 -24.73 -6.85 14.08
C HIS A 201 -23.94 -6.76 15.39
N VAL A 202 -23.57 -5.55 15.76
CA VAL A 202 -22.98 -5.22 17.08
C VAL A 202 -23.80 -4.11 17.72
N ARG A 203 -23.86 -4.08 19.06
CA ARG A 203 -24.46 -2.95 19.79
C ARG A 203 -23.49 -1.77 19.75
N ALA A 204 -24.01 -0.54 19.89
CA ALA A 204 -23.20 0.69 19.82
C ALA A 204 -22.07 0.74 20.87
N ASP A 205 -22.30 0.17 22.07
CA ASP A 205 -21.32 0.03 23.15
C ASP A 205 -20.26 -1.07 22.87
N SER A 206 -20.46 -1.90 21.84
CA SER A 206 -19.57 -3.03 21.52
C SER A 206 -18.43 -2.64 20.57
N ALA A 207 -18.38 -1.39 20.09
CA ALA A 207 -17.27 -0.89 19.29
C ALA A 207 -15.94 -0.87 20.09
N GLU A 208 -16.00 -0.52 21.37
CA GLU A 208 -14.84 -0.61 22.27
C GLU A 208 -14.40 -2.06 22.47
N ARG A 209 -15.36 -2.97 22.63
CA ARG A 209 -15.10 -4.40 22.74
C ARG A 209 -14.46 -5.01 21.48
N MET A 210 -14.81 -4.51 20.30
CA MET A 210 -14.15 -4.87 19.04
C MET A 210 -12.70 -4.38 19.00
N ARG A 211 -12.44 -3.16 19.49
CA ARG A 211 -11.07 -2.64 19.63
C ARG A 211 -10.27 -3.49 20.62
N GLU A 212 -10.84 -3.84 21.77
CA GLU A 212 -10.19 -4.72 22.75
C GLU A 212 -9.90 -6.11 22.20
N LEU A 213 -10.80 -6.70 21.40
CA LEU A 213 -10.55 -7.98 20.73
C LEU A 213 -9.34 -7.87 19.78
N TYR A 214 -9.24 -6.77 19.06
CA TYR A 214 -8.06 -6.51 18.23
C TYR A 214 -6.80 -6.40 19.08
N GLU A 215 -6.76 -5.51 20.06
CA GLU A 215 -5.55 -5.25 20.88
C GLU A 215 -5.12 -6.47 21.69
N ASN A 216 -6.06 -7.12 22.38
CA ASN A 216 -5.73 -8.14 23.38
C ASN A 216 -5.63 -9.56 22.80
N THR A 217 -6.14 -9.79 21.59
CA THR A 217 -6.17 -11.13 20.98
C THR A 217 -5.46 -11.16 19.64
N ILE A 218 -5.93 -10.36 18.68
CA ILE A 218 -5.40 -10.40 17.32
C ILE A 218 -3.97 -9.87 17.31
N TRP A 219 -3.74 -8.69 17.87
CA TRP A 219 -2.44 -8.04 17.89
C TRP A 219 -1.40 -8.85 18.68
N GLU A 220 -1.77 -9.31 19.88
CA GLU A 220 -0.93 -10.16 20.71
C GLU A 220 -0.48 -11.44 19.99
N ALA A 221 -1.40 -12.11 19.29
CA ALA A 221 -1.06 -13.29 18.50
C ALA A 221 -0.13 -12.96 17.32
N LEU A 222 -0.38 -11.87 16.59
CA LEU A 222 0.47 -11.44 15.47
C LEU A 222 1.88 -11.06 15.93
N ARG A 223 2.00 -10.37 17.07
CA ARG A 223 3.29 -10.01 17.67
C ARG A 223 4.09 -11.24 18.07
N ALA A 224 3.43 -12.25 18.64
CA ALA A 224 4.09 -13.52 18.97
C ALA A 224 4.59 -14.25 17.71
N MET A 225 3.75 -14.34 16.66
CA MET A 225 4.14 -14.94 15.38
C MET A 225 5.32 -14.22 14.72
N ASP A 226 5.33 -12.88 14.75
CA ASP A 226 6.45 -12.10 14.25
C ASP A 226 7.75 -12.38 15.03
N ALA A 227 7.68 -12.33 16.36
CA ALA A 227 8.84 -12.61 17.20
C ALA A 227 9.43 -14.02 16.93
N GLU A 228 8.57 -15.01 16.67
CA GLU A 228 8.98 -16.35 16.28
C GLU A 228 9.59 -16.43 14.89
N ALA A 229 9.13 -15.63 13.93
CA ALA A 229 9.60 -15.63 12.55
C ALA A 229 10.89 -14.81 12.35
N LYS A 230 11.15 -13.84 13.22
CA LYS A 230 12.23 -12.86 13.05
C LYS A 230 13.61 -13.53 12.90
N GLY A 231 14.31 -13.16 11.83
CA GLY A 231 15.67 -13.64 11.54
C GLY A 231 15.76 -15.07 11.02
N LYS A 232 14.64 -15.77 10.82
CA LYS A 232 14.62 -17.11 10.24
C LYS A 232 14.64 -17.08 8.71
N PRO A 233 15.37 -18.00 8.05
CA PRO A 233 15.54 -18.00 6.60
C PRO A 233 14.26 -18.37 5.82
N ASP A 234 13.28 -19.01 6.47
CA ASP A 234 11.98 -19.40 5.92
C ASP A 234 10.86 -18.41 6.24
N SER A 235 11.18 -17.26 6.86
CA SER A 235 10.20 -16.23 7.15
C SER A 235 9.71 -15.54 5.86
N THR A 236 8.41 -15.25 5.83
CA THR A 236 7.78 -14.46 4.77
C THR A 236 7.13 -13.24 5.39
N MET A 237 7.31 -12.10 4.72
CA MET A 237 6.65 -10.86 5.10
C MET A 237 5.20 -10.87 4.63
N LEU A 238 4.27 -10.57 5.54
CA LEU A 238 2.84 -10.46 5.25
C LEU A 238 2.35 -9.07 5.62
N ASP A 239 1.61 -8.45 4.70
CA ASP A 239 0.84 -7.23 4.99
C ASP A 239 -0.57 -7.63 5.40
N LEU A 240 -1.00 -7.22 6.58
CA LEU A 240 -2.37 -7.40 7.06
C LEU A 240 -3.05 -6.04 7.24
N SER A 241 -4.20 -5.89 6.59
CA SER A 241 -5.10 -4.76 6.80
C SER A 241 -6.42 -5.27 7.35
N ILE A 242 -6.80 -4.79 8.53
CA ILE A 242 -8.11 -5.06 9.15
C ILE A 242 -8.89 -3.75 9.13
N LEU A 243 -10.11 -3.80 8.59
CA LEU A 243 -11.01 -2.66 8.52
C LEU A 243 -12.38 -3.03 9.07
N TRP A 244 -13.01 -2.04 9.69
CA TRP A 244 -14.43 -2.04 9.99
C TRP A 244 -14.94 -0.61 9.84
N ALA A 245 -16.19 -0.49 9.43
CA ALA A 245 -16.93 0.76 9.38
C ALA A 245 -18.40 0.43 9.65
N PRO A 246 -19.21 1.40 10.12
CA PRO A 246 -20.65 1.22 10.12
C PRO A 246 -21.16 0.83 8.73
N TYR A 247 -22.13 -0.08 8.69
CA TYR A 247 -22.85 -0.40 7.47
C TYR A 247 -23.52 0.89 6.96
N ASP A 248 -23.36 1.20 5.68
CA ASP A 248 -23.96 2.38 5.01
C ASP A 248 -23.43 3.77 5.44
N TYR A 249 -22.21 3.85 5.98
CA TYR A 249 -21.63 5.13 6.44
C TYR A 249 -21.59 6.24 5.37
N LEU A 250 -21.47 5.88 4.08
CA LEU A 250 -21.46 6.84 2.97
C LEU A 250 -22.87 7.11 2.39
N GLU A 251 -23.86 6.30 2.74
CA GLU A 251 -25.23 6.41 2.20
C GLU A 251 -26.16 7.20 3.15
N HIS A 252 -25.67 7.55 4.35
CA HIS A 252 -26.38 8.30 5.39
C HIS A 252 -25.80 9.69 5.69
N GLU A 253 -25.02 10.30 4.78
CA GLU A 253 -24.63 11.72 4.86
C GLU A 253 -25.79 12.66 4.46
N GLU A 254 -27.01 12.38 4.95
CA GLU A 254 -28.16 13.29 4.83
C GLU A 254 -28.53 13.81 6.23
N GLU A 255 -28.53 15.15 6.34
CA GLU A 255 -29.04 16.00 7.43
C GLU A 255 -28.17 16.17 8.69
N THR A 256 -27.15 17.02 8.61
CA THR A 256 -26.82 17.95 9.71
C THR A 256 -26.45 19.33 9.18
#